data_AF-A0A2H0V190-F1
#
_entry.id   AF-A0A2H0V190-F1
#
_cell.length_a   1.000
_cell.length_b   1.000
_cell.length_c   1.000
_cell.angle_alpha   90.00
_cell.angle_beta   90.00
_cell.angle_gamma   90.00
#
_symmetry.space_group_name_H-M   'P 1'
#
loop_
_entity.id
_entity.type
_entity.pdbx_description
1 polymer ?
#
loop_
_entity_poly.entity_id
_entity_poly.type
_entity_poly.pdbx_seq_one_letter_code
_entity_poly.pdbx_strand_id
1 'polypeptide(L)'
;MKIAKIRSNIRKYFNRPLRTGAGFTLVEMLVAIGIIAAMSTMFLSDYRGADRRSSLKLEAHKFAGDVRKAQNMAMGSIEYNGSIPSGGWGIYIPNTADDNTYVIFADLNGNEDYDGEPADAIYETVTLTNNIAFSVGMDNSIVFLPPDPRIFINGNDGSGDSVNANITVVLSGAAGSRNIYLNDLGLIDVED
;
A
#
# COMPACT_ATOMS: atom_id res chain seq x y z
N MET A 1 62.80 -31.06 46.27
CA MET A 1 63.36 -29.98 45.42
C MET A 1 62.50 -29.61 44.18
N LYS A 2 61.42 -30.33 43.83
CA LYS A 2 60.56 -30.00 42.66
C LYS A 2 59.52 -28.88 42.89
N ILE A 3 59.00 -28.72 44.12
CA ILE A 3 57.91 -27.77 44.43
C ILE A 3 58.37 -26.30 44.37
N ALA A 4 59.61 -26.01 44.78
CA ALA A 4 60.16 -24.65 44.75
C ALA A 4 60.33 -24.10 43.31
N LYS A 5 60.67 -24.96 42.35
CA LYS A 5 60.84 -24.59 40.93
C LYS A 5 59.50 -24.31 40.25
N ILE A 6 58.43 -25.00 40.65
CA ILE A 6 57.06 -24.76 40.17
C ILE A 6 56.53 -23.42 40.68
N ARG A 7 56.74 -23.09 41.96
CA ARG A 7 56.36 -21.77 42.52
C ARG A 7 57.09 -20.59 41.88
N SER A 8 58.35 -20.78 41.48
CA SER A 8 59.14 -19.75 40.77
C SER A 8 58.59 -19.44 39.37
N ASN A 9 58.14 -20.45 38.63
CA ASN A 9 57.62 -20.25 37.27
C ASN A 9 56.24 -19.60 37.24
N ILE A 10 55.37 -19.86 38.23
CA ILE A 10 54.02 -19.25 38.32
C ILE A 10 54.13 -17.72 38.50
N ARG A 11 55.09 -17.25 39.30
CA ARG A 11 55.31 -15.82 39.56
C ARG A 11 55.74 -15.05 38.30
N LYS A 12 56.34 -15.73 37.32
CA LYS A 12 56.84 -15.13 36.07
C LYS A 12 55.72 -14.79 35.07
N TYR A 13 54.57 -15.47 35.15
CA TYR A 13 53.42 -15.22 34.27
C TYR A 13 52.43 -14.19 34.83
N PHE A 14 52.40 -14.01 36.16
CA PHE A 14 51.46 -13.10 36.82
C PHE A 14 51.89 -11.63 36.79
N ASN A 15 53.14 -11.34 36.38
CA ASN A 15 53.73 -10.00 36.45
C ASN A 15 53.93 -9.35 35.06
N ARG A 16 53.13 -9.72 34.06
CA ARG A 16 53.10 -8.96 32.80
C ARG A 16 52.38 -7.64 33.08
N PRO A 17 53.03 -6.47 32.94
CA PRO A 17 52.31 -5.21 33.02
C PRO A 17 51.23 -5.22 31.94
N LEU A 18 49.98 -4.95 32.33
CA LEU A 18 48.92 -4.69 31.37
C LEU A 18 49.41 -3.54 30.48
N ARG A 19 49.70 -3.83 29.21
CA ARG A 19 49.98 -2.79 28.22
C ARG A 19 48.71 -1.95 28.13
N THR A 20 48.71 -0.79 28.77
CA THR A 20 47.74 0.26 28.50
C THR A 20 48.07 0.80 27.12
N GLY A 21 47.35 0.30 26.10
CA GLY A 21 47.37 0.91 24.77
C GLY A 21 46.96 2.38 24.89
N ALA A 22 47.56 3.24 24.07
CA ALA A 22 47.19 4.65 24.02
C ALA A 22 45.66 4.79 23.88
N GLY A 23 45.05 5.59 24.75
CA GLY A 23 43.62 5.90 24.68
C GLY A 23 43.29 6.74 23.45
N PHE A 24 42.01 6.76 23.07
CA PHE A 24 41.51 7.58 21.96
C PHE A 24 41.82 9.06 22.18
N THR A 25 42.23 9.74 21.11
CA THR A 25 42.44 11.19 21.12
C THR A 25 41.10 11.94 21.03
N LEU A 26 41.05 13.16 21.54
CA LEU A 26 39.87 14.03 21.43
C LEU A 26 39.51 14.32 19.96
N VAL A 27 40.52 14.39 19.09
CA VAL A 27 40.33 14.62 17.66
C VAL A 27 39.68 13.40 17.00
N GLU A 28 40.08 12.18 17.34
CA GLU A 28 39.45 10.96 16.81
C GLU A 28 37.98 10.83 17.23
N MET A 29 37.65 11.22 18.46
CA MET A 29 36.25 11.26 18.91
C MET A 29 35.42 12.30 18.14
N LEU A 30 35.99 13.48 17.87
CA LEU A 30 35.34 14.50 17.05
C LEU A 30 35.09 14.02 15.60
N VAL A 31 36.09 13.37 15.00
CA VAL A 31 35.96 12.80 13.66
C VAL A 31 34.91 11.68 13.64
N ALA A 32 34.89 10.80 14.64
CA ALA A 32 33.91 9.73 14.73
C ALA A 32 32.47 10.27 14.85
N ILE A 33 32.24 11.27 15.71
CA ILE A 33 30.92 11.92 15.84
C ILE A 33 30.53 12.61 14.52
N GLY A 34 31.49 13.25 13.83
CA GLY A 34 31.27 13.87 12.53
C GLY A 34 30.83 12.86 11.47
N ILE A 35 31.48 11.69 11.41
CA ILE A 35 31.11 10.60 10.50
C ILE A 35 29.71 10.07 10.84
N ILE A 36 29.41 9.82 12.12
CA ILE A 36 28.10 9.33 12.55
C ILE A 36 27.00 10.34 12.17
N ALA A 37 27.20 11.63 12.44
CA ALA A 37 26.23 12.68 12.09
C ALA A 37 25.99 12.76 10.58
N ALA A 38 27.06 12.70 9.77
CA ALA A 38 26.96 12.70 8.31
C ALA A 38 26.25 11.45 7.77
N MET A 39 26.48 10.28 8.36
CA MET A 39 25.77 9.06 8.00
C MET A 39 24.30 9.13 8.39
N SER A 40 23.97 9.63 9.59
CA SER A 40 22.59 9.77 10.06
C SER A 40 21.73 10.64 9.16
N THR A 41 22.28 11.75 8.62
CA THR A 41 21.52 12.62 7.71
C THR A 41 21.20 11.94 6.38
N MET A 42 22.14 11.15 5.83
CA MET A 42 21.90 10.36 4.63
C MET A 42 20.78 9.33 4.85
N PHE A 43 20.81 8.59 5.96
CA PHE A 43 19.78 7.60 6.27
C PHE A 43 18.39 8.21 6.44
N LEU A 44 18.26 9.38 7.09
CA LEU A 44 16.95 10.04 7.24
C LEU A 44 16.35 10.50 5.89
N SER A 45 17.20 10.90 4.94
CA SER A 45 16.74 11.31 3.61
C SER A 45 16.16 10.13 2.82
N ASP A 46 16.83 8.97 2.86
CA ASP A 46 16.38 7.76 2.17
C ASP A 46 15.14 7.13 2.81
N TYR A 47 15.03 7.18 4.14
CA TYR A 47 13.90 6.62 4.89
C TYR A 47 12.54 7.21 4.44
N ARG A 48 12.48 8.53 4.24
CA ARG A 48 11.26 9.21 3.77
C ARG A 48 10.83 8.77 2.36
N GLY A 49 11.79 8.45 1.48
CA GLY A 49 11.50 7.94 0.15
C GLY A 49 10.97 6.50 0.19
N ALA A 50 11.57 5.67 1.03
CA ALA A 50 11.14 4.29 1.23
C ALA A 50 9.72 4.20 1.82
N ASP A 51 9.41 5.02 2.84
CA ASP A 51 8.08 5.07 3.47
C ASP A 51 6.98 5.41 2.46
N ARG A 52 7.23 6.39 1.57
CA ARG A 52 6.26 6.82 0.56
C ARG A 52 6.01 5.74 -0.50
N ARG A 53 7.05 5.03 -0.95
CA ARG A 53 6.91 3.91 -1.89
C ARG A 53 6.16 2.75 -1.27
N SER A 54 6.47 2.42 -0.01
CA SER A 54 5.76 1.40 0.76
C SER A 54 4.28 1.74 0.91
N SER A 55 3.98 3.00 1.25
CA SER A 55 2.61 3.49 1.37
C SER A 55 1.84 3.40 0.05
N LEU A 56 2.46 3.81 -1.07
CA LEU A 56 1.84 3.70 -2.40
C LEU A 56 1.52 2.24 -2.78
N LYS A 57 2.45 1.32 -2.53
CA LYS A 57 2.23 -0.11 -2.75
C LYS A 57 1.12 -0.66 -1.85
N LEU A 58 1.10 -0.26 -0.58
CA LEU A 58 0.07 -0.68 0.36
C LEU A 58 -1.32 -0.22 -0.09
N GLU A 59 -1.48 1.05 -0.47
CA GLU A 59 -2.77 1.57 -0.95
C GLU A 59 -3.24 0.89 -2.23
N ALA A 60 -2.31 0.59 -3.18
CA ALA A 60 -2.66 -0.18 -4.37
C ALA A 60 -3.17 -1.59 -4.05
N HIS A 61 -2.51 -2.30 -3.11
CA HIS A 61 -2.98 -3.62 -2.66
C HIS A 61 -4.28 -3.56 -1.85
N LYS A 62 -4.50 -2.51 -1.05
CA LYS A 62 -5.77 -2.29 -0.34
C LYS A 62 -6.92 -2.11 -1.33
N PHE A 63 -6.76 -1.22 -2.31
CA PHE A 63 -7.75 -1.01 -3.36
C PHE A 63 -8.06 -2.33 -4.09
N ALA A 64 -7.03 -3.06 -4.52
CA ALA A 64 -7.21 -4.37 -5.15
C ALA A 64 -7.88 -5.41 -4.22
N GLY A 65 -7.70 -5.28 -2.91
CA GLY A 65 -8.39 -6.08 -1.90
C GLY A 65 -9.88 -5.72 -1.77
N ASP A 66 -10.21 -4.44 -1.85
CA ASP A 66 -11.59 -3.97 -1.77
C ASP A 66 -12.39 -4.27 -3.05
N VAL A 67 -11.75 -4.24 -4.22
CA VAL A 67 -12.36 -4.77 -5.43
C VAL A 67 -12.72 -6.26 -5.26
N ARG A 68 -11.81 -7.07 -4.70
CA ARG A 68 -12.10 -8.48 -4.37
C ARG A 68 -13.18 -8.62 -3.29
N LYS A 69 -13.26 -7.69 -2.34
CA LYS A 69 -14.33 -7.64 -1.33
C LYS A 69 -15.68 -7.44 -2.02
N ALA A 70 -15.82 -6.48 -2.94
CA ALA A 70 -17.03 -6.27 -3.72
C ALA A 70 -17.42 -7.52 -4.54
N GLN A 71 -16.45 -8.14 -5.23
CA GLN A 71 -16.65 -9.40 -5.93
C GLN A 71 -17.18 -10.51 -5.01
N ASN A 72 -16.58 -10.68 -3.83
CA ASN A 72 -17.02 -11.69 -2.86
C ASN A 72 -18.41 -11.38 -2.30
N MET A 73 -18.78 -10.11 -2.14
CA MET A 73 -20.13 -9.73 -1.70
C MET A 73 -21.20 -10.09 -2.74
N ALA A 74 -20.90 -9.91 -4.04
CA ALA A 74 -21.76 -10.37 -5.12
C ALA A 74 -21.89 -11.90 -5.17
N MET A 75 -20.76 -12.63 -5.09
CA MET A 75 -20.76 -14.10 -5.07
C MET A 75 -21.51 -14.68 -3.87
N GLY A 76 -21.41 -14.02 -2.71
CA GLY A 76 -22.06 -14.41 -1.47
C GLY A 76 -23.54 -14.01 -1.40
N SER A 77 -24.08 -13.32 -2.42
CA SER A 77 -25.42 -12.73 -2.40
C SER A 77 -25.67 -11.91 -1.13
N ILE A 78 -24.70 -11.10 -0.73
CA ILE A 78 -24.81 -10.28 0.48
C ILE A 78 -25.93 -9.26 0.29
N GLU A 79 -26.85 -9.24 1.25
CA GLU A 79 -28.00 -8.34 1.26
C GLU A 79 -27.59 -6.93 1.69
N TYR A 80 -28.18 -5.93 1.05
CA TYR A 80 -28.23 -4.56 1.52
C TYR A 80 -29.66 -4.26 1.97
N ASN A 81 -29.82 -3.79 3.22
CA ASN A 81 -31.14 -3.50 3.83
C ASN A 81 -32.19 -4.64 3.71
N GLY A 82 -31.75 -5.90 3.77
CA GLY A 82 -32.63 -7.08 3.76
C GLY A 82 -33.05 -7.55 2.37
N SER A 83 -32.41 -7.04 1.31
CA SER A 83 -32.58 -7.50 -0.07
C SER A 83 -31.23 -7.63 -0.78
N ILE A 84 -31.08 -8.62 -1.63
CA ILE A 84 -29.90 -8.75 -2.50
C ILE A 84 -29.98 -7.63 -3.56
N PRO A 85 -28.95 -6.78 -3.69
CA PRO A 85 -28.90 -5.76 -4.75
C PRO A 85 -29.03 -6.41 -6.13
N SER A 86 -29.99 -5.95 -6.95
CA SER A 86 -30.29 -6.61 -8.22
C SER A 86 -29.20 -6.41 -9.27
N GLY A 87 -28.51 -5.26 -9.24
CA GLY A 87 -27.31 -4.98 -10.04
C GLY A 87 -26.01 -5.35 -9.32
N GLY A 88 -26.10 -5.88 -8.11
CA GLY A 88 -24.96 -6.42 -7.38
C GLY A 88 -24.14 -5.38 -6.61
N TRP A 89 -22.85 -5.67 -6.47
CA TRP A 89 -21.92 -4.89 -5.66
C TRP A 89 -20.82 -4.31 -6.54
N GLY A 90 -20.42 -3.07 -6.28
CA GLY A 90 -19.42 -2.39 -7.11
C GLY A 90 -18.47 -1.47 -6.37
N ILE A 91 -17.45 -1.03 -7.12
CA ILE A 91 -16.50 0.00 -6.73
C ILE A 91 -16.64 1.16 -7.72
N TYR A 92 -16.84 2.37 -7.20
CA TYR A 92 -16.85 3.60 -7.98
C TYR A 92 -15.60 4.44 -7.67
N ILE A 93 -14.92 4.86 -8.74
CA ILE A 93 -13.73 5.68 -8.73
C ILE A 93 -14.08 7.00 -9.42
N PRO A 94 -14.21 8.11 -8.68
CA PRO A 94 -14.46 9.41 -9.27
C PRO A 94 -13.21 9.93 -10.01
N ASN A 95 -13.43 10.61 -11.12
CA ASN A 95 -12.47 11.41 -11.88
C ASN A 95 -12.57 12.87 -11.49
N THR A 96 -12.26 13.11 -10.23
CA THR A 96 -12.07 14.43 -9.67
C THR A 96 -10.58 14.61 -9.50
N ALA A 97 -10.05 15.73 -10.02
CA ALA A 97 -8.64 16.05 -9.82
C ALA A 97 -8.33 16.04 -8.31
N ASP A 98 -7.29 15.29 -7.94
CA ASP A 98 -6.84 15.08 -6.56
C ASP A 98 -7.78 14.26 -5.65
N ASP A 99 -8.72 13.49 -6.21
CA ASP A 99 -9.56 12.62 -5.39
C ASP A 99 -8.78 11.42 -4.84
N ASN A 100 -8.74 11.38 -3.52
CA ASN A 100 -8.15 10.31 -2.75
C ASN A 100 -9.22 9.36 -2.23
N THR A 101 -10.42 9.34 -2.81
CA THR A 101 -11.52 8.50 -2.37
C THR A 101 -12.05 7.58 -3.45
N TYR A 102 -12.65 6.48 -3.03
CA TYR A 102 -13.49 5.60 -3.85
C TYR A 102 -14.64 5.09 -2.99
N VAL A 103 -15.69 4.62 -3.65
CA VAL A 103 -16.93 4.18 -3.00
C VAL A 103 -17.15 2.71 -3.29
N ILE A 104 -17.44 1.94 -2.25
CA ILE A 104 -18.07 0.62 -2.36
C ILE A 104 -19.57 0.84 -2.29
N PHE A 105 -20.30 0.37 -3.29
CA PHE A 105 -21.73 0.60 -3.42
C PHE A 105 -22.49 -0.69 -3.74
N ALA A 106 -23.80 -0.64 -3.48
CA ALA A 106 -24.77 -1.63 -3.92
C ALA A 106 -25.63 -1.02 -5.03
N ASP A 107 -25.64 -1.65 -6.20
CA ASP A 107 -26.48 -1.25 -7.33
C ASP A 107 -27.92 -1.75 -7.10
N LEU A 108 -28.82 -0.80 -6.83
CA LEU A 108 -30.21 -1.09 -6.49
C LEU A 108 -31.14 -1.00 -7.70
N ASN A 109 -30.74 -0.29 -8.76
CA ASN A 109 -31.57 -0.05 -9.94
C ASN A 109 -31.31 -1.06 -11.07
N GLY A 110 -30.21 -1.82 -10.99
CA GLY A 110 -29.82 -2.87 -11.93
C GLY A 110 -29.24 -2.34 -13.24
N ASN A 111 -28.69 -1.12 -13.25
CA ASN A 111 -28.10 -0.51 -14.44
C ASN A 111 -26.62 -0.86 -14.65
N GLU A 112 -26.03 -1.61 -13.71
CA GLU A 112 -24.64 -2.06 -13.72
C GLU A 112 -23.62 -0.92 -13.57
N ASP A 113 -24.02 0.27 -13.12
CA ASP A 113 -23.19 1.48 -12.96
C ASP A 113 -23.41 2.13 -11.58
N TYR A 114 -22.67 3.20 -11.26
CA TYR A 114 -22.91 4.03 -10.08
C TYR A 114 -23.52 5.38 -10.47
N ASP A 115 -24.77 5.58 -10.09
CA ASP A 115 -25.54 6.82 -10.28
C ASP A 115 -25.62 7.68 -9.02
N GLY A 116 -25.16 7.14 -7.89
CA GLY A 116 -25.29 7.77 -6.57
C GLY A 116 -26.70 7.65 -5.97
N GLU A 117 -26.85 8.19 -4.76
CA GLU A 117 -28.12 8.12 -4.02
C GLU A 117 -29.20 9.00 -4.66
N PRO A 118 -30.47 8.55 -4.72
CA PRO A 118 -31.00 7.31 -4.12
C PRO A 118 -31.06 6.14 -5.12
N ALA A 119 -30.49 6.27 -6.31
CA ALA A 119 -30.49 5.20 -7.31
C ALA A 119 -29.68 3.99 -6.84
N ASP A 120 -28.53 4.27 -6.21
CA ASP A 120 -27.64 3.29 -5.59
C ASP A 120 -27.40 3.58 -4.12
N ALA A 121 -26.91 2.56 -3.43
CA ALA A 121 -26.61 2.61 -2.01
C ALA A 121 -25.11 2.71 -1.72
N ILE A 122 -24.69 3.72 -0.97
CA ILE A 122 -23.31 3.83 -0.48
C ILE A 122 -23.11 2.89 0.71
N TYR A 123 -22.28 1.86 0.55
CA TYR A 123 -21.90 0.95 1.62
C TYR A 123 -20.70 1.47 2.41
N GLU A 124 -19.66 1.92 1.71
CA GLU A 124 -18.44 2.42 2.33
C GLU A 124 -17.75 3.43 1.42
N THR A 125 -17.33 4.57 1.97
CA THR A 125 -16.41 5.50 1.30
C THR A 125 -15.02 5.31 1.89
N VAL A 126 -14.06 4.94 1.06
CA VAL A 126 -12.68 4.69 1.49
C VAL A 126 -11.80 5.86 1.06
N THR A 127 -10.96 6.33 1.97
CA THR A 127 -10.01 7.42 1.73
C THR A 127 -8.57 6.90 1.75
N LEU A 128 -7.87 7.07 0.64
CA LEU A 128 -6.44 6.81 0.48
C LEU A 128 -5.61 7.74 1.36
N THR A 129 -4.50 7.21 1.86
CA THR A 129 -3.60 7.93 2.77
C THR A 129 -2.42 8.57 2.04
N ASN A 130 -1.62 9.39 2.73
CA ASN A 130 -0.32 9.88 2.25
C ASN A 130 -0.35 10.72 0.96
N ASN A 131 -1.43 11.46 0.71
CA ASN A 131 -1.61 12.28 -0.51
C ASN A 131 -1.44 11.46 -1.79
N ILE A 132 -1.95 10.22 -1.76
CA ILE A 132 -2.11 9.35 -2.91
C ILE A 132 -3.51 9.59 -3.45
N ALA A 133 -3.62 9.76 -4.76
CA ALA A 133 -4.87 10.01 -5.46
C ALA A 133 -5.00 9.09 -6.67
N PHE A 134 -6.23 8.91 -7.15
CA PHE A 134 -6.47 8.27 -8.43
C PHE A 134 -6.11 9.22 -9.57
N SER A 135 -5.52 8.66 -10.62
CA SER A 135 -5.21 9.34 -11.88
C SER A 135 -5.91 8.57 -13.00
N VAL A 136 -7.24 8.53 -12.93
CA VAL A 136 -8.11 7.96 -13.96
C VAL A 136 -8.54 9.05 -14.95
N GLY A 137 -8.77 8.69 -16.22
CA GLY A 137 -9.14 9.66 -17.25
C GLY A 137 -10.63 10.02 -17.28
N MET A 138 -11.45 9.27 -16.54
CA MET A 138 -12.91 9.33 -16.54
C MET A 138 -13.45 8.69 -15.25
N ASP A 139 -14.71 8.96 -14.90
CA ASP A 139 -15.36 8.26 -13.79
C ASP A 139 -15.41 6.78 -14.15
N ASN A 140 -15.16 5.88 -13.19
CA ASN A 140 -15.23 4.45 -13.46
C ASN A 140 -16.02 3.73 -12.38
N SER A 141 -16.94 2.87 -12.79
CA SER A 141 -17.55 1.87 -11.91
C SER A 141 -17.14 0.46 -12.36
N ILE A 142 -16.92 -0.39 -11.36
CA ILE A 142 -16.62 -1.81 -11.54
C ILE A 142 -17.68 -2.57 -10.76
N VAL A 143 -18.60 -3.24 -11.45
CA VAL A 143 -19.77 -3.90 -10.87
C VAL A 143 -19.69 -5.41 -11.05
N PHE A 144 -20.05 -6.14 -10.00
CA PHE A 144 -20.08 -7.60 -9.95
C PHE A 144 -21.52 -8.08 -9.75
N LEU A 145 -22.07 -8.80 -10.71
CA LEU A 145 -23.44 -9.32 -10.64
C LEU A 145 -23.54 -10.63 -9.83
N PRO A 146 -24.49 -10.78 -8.91
CA PRO A 146 -24.74 -12.05 -8.24
C PRO A 146 -25.46 -13.08 -9.15
N PRO A 147 -25.41 -14.38 -8.84
CA PRO A 147 -24.50 -15.06 -7.91
C PRO A 147 -23.18 -15.47 -8.58
N ASP A 148 -23.12 -15.45 -9.91
CA ASP A 148 -21.91 -15.71 -10.71
C ASP A 148 -21.38 -14.34 -11.19
N PRO A 149 -20.25 -13.84 -10.64
CA PRO A 149 -19.79 -12.47 -10.77
C PRO A 149 -19.33 -12.18 -12.19
N ARG A 150 -20.30 -11.88 -13.07
CA ARG A 150 -20.03 -11.17 -14.31
C ARG A 150 -19.60 -9.76 -13.94
N ILE A 151 -18.53 -9.32 -14.58
CA ILE A 151 -17.87 -8.06 -14.29
C ILE A 151 -18.26 -7.05 -15.35
N PHE A 152 -18.78 -5.92 -14.91
CA PHE A 152 -19.05 -4.76 -15.74
C PHE A 152 -18.05 -3.69 -15.34
N ILE A 153 -17.36 -3.14 -16.34
CA ILE A 153 -16.41 -2.05 -16.14
C ILE A 153 -16.93 -0.92 -17.00
N ASN A 154 -17.59 0.03 -16.35
CA ASN A 154 -18.14 1.20 -17.02
C ASN A 154 -17.23 2.38 -16.73
N GLY A 155 -16.51 2.80 -17.76
CA GLY A 155 -15.88 4.11 -17.77
C GLY A 155 -16.87 5.12 -18.36
N ASN A 156 -17.27 6.11 -17.57
CA ASN A 156 -18.13 7.19 -18.04
C ASN A 156 -17.26 8.42 -18.25
N ASP A 157 -16.94 8.73 -19.51
CA ASP A 157 -16.24 9.96 -19.90
C ASP A 157 -17.15 11.20 -19.86
N GLY A 158 -18.34 11.06 -19.29
CA GLY A 158 -19.40 12.08 -19.29
C GLY A 158 -20.18 12.15 -20.60
N SER A 159 -19.90 11.27 -21.57
CA SER A 159 -20.63 11.17 -22.85
C SER A 159 -21.69 10.05 -22.88
N GLY A 160 -21.72 9.19 -21.86
CA GLY A 160 -22.69 8.08 -21.75
C GLY A 160 -22.30 6.81 -22.52
N ASP A 161 -21.10 6.74 -23.10
CA ASP A 161 -20.56 5.54 -23.75
C ASP A 161 -19.69 4.72 -22.78
N SER A 162 -20.11 3.50 -22.45
CA SER A 162 -19.34 2.58 -21.61
C SER A 162 -18.20 1.93 -22.39
N VAL A 163 -16.96 2.08 -21.90
CA VAL A 163 -15.78 1.37 -22.43
C VAL A 163 -15.60 0.02 -21.72
N ASN A 164 -16.28 -1.01 -22.22
CA ASN A 164 -16.25 -2.35 -21.63
C ASN A 164 -15.07 -3.15 -22.21
N ALA A 165 -14.09 -3.51 -21.38
CA ALA A 165 -13.25 -4.72 -21.54
C ALA A 165 -12.14 -4.79 -20.47
N ASN A 166 -11.42 -3.69 -20.26
CA ASN A 166 -10.23 -3.64 -19.40
C ASN A 166 -10.02 -2.21 -18.89
N ILE A 167 -9.61 -2.08 -17.63
CA ILE A 167 -9.24 -0.80 -17.05
C ILE A 167 -7.86 -0.89 -16.39
N THR A 168 -7.08 0.18 -16.56
CA THR A 168 -5.87 0.42 -15.77
C THR A 168 -6.16 1.57 -14.83
N VAL A 169 -6.23 1.26 -13.53
CA VAL A 169 -6.37 2.27 -12.48
C VAL A 169 -4.97 2.69 -12.06
N VAL A 170 -4.68 4.00 -12.14
CA VAL A 170 -3.38 4.55 -11.74
C VAL A 170 -3.52 5.25 -10.39
N LEU A 171 -2.72 4.84 -9.42
CA LEU A 171 -2.54 5.59 -8.17
C LEU A 171 -1.27 6.43 -8.28
N SER A 172 -1.36 7.71 -7.97
CA SER A 172 -0.26 8.67 -8.04
C SER A 172 -0.02 9.33 -6.70
N GLY A 173 1.25 9.49 -6.32
CA GLY A 173 1.66 10.20 -5.12
C GLY A 173 3.10 10.71 -5.22
N ALA A 174 3.63 11.27 -4.13
CA ALA A 174 4.97 11.87 -4.11
C ALA A 174 6.13 10.89 -4.40
N ALA A 175 5.88 9.57 -4.35
CA ALA A 175 6.86 8.53 -4.66
C ALA A 175 6.86 8.05 -6.13
N GLY A 176 5.89 8.49 -6.94
CA GLY A 176 5.65 8.01 -8.29
C GLY A 176 4.21 7.53 -8.46
N SER A 177 3.99 6.65 -9.44
CA SER A 177 2.68 6.05 -9.71
C SER A 177 2.74 4.51 -9.68
N ARG A 178 1.58 3.89 -9.48
CA ARG A 178 1.37 2.44 -9.54
C ARG A 178 0.13 2.12 -10.35
N ASN A 179 0.25 1.14 -11.23
CA ASN A 179 -0.83 0.68 -12.07
C ASN A 179 -1.51 -0.54 -11.43
N ILE A 180 -2.82 -0.60 -11.55
CA ILE A 180 -3.66 -1.70 -11.11
C ILE A 180 -4.48 -2.12 -12.33
N TYR A 181 -4.29 -3.35 -12.77
CA TYR A 181 -4.93 -3.91 -13.94
C TYR A 181 -6.16 -4.70 -13.54
N LEU A 182 -7.29 -4.36 -14.18
CA LEU A 182 -8.53 -5.10 -14.03
C LEU A 182 -9.10 -5.45 -15.40
N ASN A 183 -9.65 -6.66 -15.52
CA ASN A 183 -10.37 -7.10 -16.70
C ASN A 183 -11.72 -7.71 -16.36
N ASP A 184 -12.53 -7.89 -17.41
CA ASP A 184 -13.85 -8.52 -17.36
C ASP A 184 -13.82 -10.03 -17.02
N LEU A 185 -12.64 -10.65 -16.98
CA LEU A 185 -12.42 -12.05 -16.59
C LEU A 185 -12.04 -12.23 -15.11
N GLY A 186 -11.93 -11.15 -14.34
CA GLY A 186 -11.65 -11.18 -12.89
C GLY A 186 -10.16 -11.16 -12.53
N LEU A 187 -9.29 -10.82 -13.48
CA LEU A 187 -7.92 -10.44 -13.16
C LEU A 187 -7.96 -9.14 -12.38
N ILE A 188 -7.30 -9.13 -11.22
CA ILE A 188 -7.04 -7.93 -10.42
C ILE A 188 -5.56 -8.00 -10.04
N ASP A 189 -4.72 -7.23 -10.70
CA ASP A 189 -3.26 -7.29 -10.51
C ASP A 189 -2.67 -5.91 -10.22
N VAL A 190 -1.63 -5.88 -9.39
CA VAL A 190 -0.93 -4.65 -8.99
C VAL A 190 0.48 -4.72 -9.52
N GLU A 191 0.88 -3.73 -10.33
CA GLU A 191 2.23 -3.66 -10.89
C GLU A 191 3.29 -3.46 -9.79
N ASP A 192 4.37 -4.25 -9.85
CA ASP A 192 5.37 -4.37 -8.78
C ASP A 192 6.27 -3.16 -8.54
#